data_AF-A0A1F6TZI8-F1
#
_entry.id   AF-A0A1F6TZI8-F1
#
_cell.length_a   1.000
_cell.length_b   1.000
_cell.length_c   1.000
_cell.angle_alpha   90.00
_cell.angle_beta   90.00
_cell.angle_gamma   90.00
#
_symmetry.space_group_name_H-M   'P 1'
#
loop_
_entity.id
_entity.type
_entity.pdbx_description
1 polymer ?
#
loop_
_entity_poly.entity_id
_entity_poly.type
_entity_poly.pdbx_seq_one_letter_code
_entity_poly.pdbx_strand_id
1 'polypeptide(L)'
;MVEGMNEVDARHVAAYYASLPPITTASGKEAPLFSPYETGKALAPACAKCHGEDGNSKIPGTPSLAGQQPRYFVVAIQEYLHRDSQKTQMHSMLAGLSRLDMESLALYFASQTPVPRAARRWLVIRRQANRSAPCVAAVTALTA
;
A
#
# COMPACT_ATOMS: atom_id res chain seq x y z
N MET A 1 9.86 8.63 27.30
CA MET A 1 9.19 9.52 28.27
C MET A 1 9.69 10.91 27.98
N VAL A 2 8.82 11.93 27.94
CA VAL A 2 9.19 13.28 27.50
C VAL A 2 10.28 13.84 28.43
N GLU A 3 11.47 14.11 27.89
CA GLU A 3 12.60 14.66 28.64
C GLU A 3 12.19 16.04 29.21
N GLY A 4 12.07 16.15 30.54
CA GLY A 4 11.80 17.44 31.22
C GLY A 4 10.52 17.53 32.06
N MET A 5 9.69 16.48 32.15
CA MET A 5 8.61 16.44 33.14
C MET A 5 9.09 15.75 34.42
N ASN A 6 9.00 16.43 35.56
CA ASN A 6 9.27 15.78 36.83
C ASN A 6 8.12 14.80 37.18
N GLU A 7 8.35 13.84 38.08
CA GLU A 7 7.33 12.83 38.39
C GLU A 7 6.07 13.41 39.05
N VAL A 8 6.20 14.53 39.78
CA VAL A 8 5.08 15.28 40.34
C VAL A 8 4.27 15.96 39.24
N ASP A 9 4.92 16.50 38.20
CA ASP A 9 4.25 17.11 37.04
C ASP A 9 3.45 16.06 36.26
N ALA A 10 4.02 14.87 36.07
CA ALA A 10 3.32 13.75 35.44
C ALA A 10 2.05 13.37 36.22
N ARG A 11 2.11 13.35 37.56
CA ARG A 11 0.95 13.08 38.42
C ARG A 11 -0.09 14.19 38.38
N HIS A 12 0.32 15.46 38.35
CA HIS A 12 -0.59 16.59 38.25
C HIS A 12 -1.32 16.63 36.90
N VAL A 13 -0.64 16.34 35.79
CA VAL A 13 -1.27 16.27 34.47
C VAL A 13 -2.29 15.12 34.43
N ALA A 14 -1.95 13.96 34.98
CA ALA A 14 -2.87 12.83 35.07
C ALA A 14 -4.12 13.17 35.92
N ALA A 15 -3.93 13.82 37.07
CA ALA A 15 -5.02 14.26 37.92
C ALA A 15 -5.92 15.31 37.23
N TYR A 16 -5.31 16.26 36.50
CA TYR A 16 -6.05 17.26 35.72
C TYR A 16 -6.95 16.61 34.67
N TYR A 17 -6.41 15.72 33.83
CA TYR A 17 -7.22 15.06 32.79
C TYR A 17 -8.28 14.12 33.37
N ALA A 18 -8.01 13.47 34.50
CA ALA A 18 -9.00 12.66 35.21
C ALA A 18 -10.13 13.48 35.85
N SER A 19 -9.86 14.76 36.16
CA SER A 19 -10.86 15.69 36.74
C SER A 19 -11.76 16.36 35.71
N LEU A 20 -11.41 16.29 34.42
CA LEU A 20 -12.25 16.83 33.37
C LEU A 20 -13.58 16.05 33.35
N PRO A 21 -14.72 16.74 33.20
CA PRO A 21 -15.99 16.06 33.02
C PRO A 21 -15.87 15.10 31.82
N PRO A 22 -16.47 13.89 31.89
CA PRO A 22 -16.52 13.04 30.71
C PRO A 22 -17.16 13.86 29.60
N ILE A 23 -16.49 13.90 28.44
CA ILE A 23 -17.15 14.40 27.24
C ILE A 23 -18.31 13.44 26.98
N THR A 24 -19.50 13.81 27.44
CA THR A 24 -20.70 13.15 26.99
C THR A 24 -20.73 13.44 25.50
N THR A 25 -20.54 12.43 24.67
CA THR A 25 -20.91 12.47 23.25
C THR A 25 -22.44 12.52 23.13
N ALA A 26 -23.09 13.34 23.96
CA ALA A 26 -24.48 13.69 23.88
C ALA A 26 -24.54 14.82 22.86
N SER A 27 -25.06 14.49 21.67
CA SER A 27 -25.13 15.34 20.49
C SER A 27 -23.89 15.30 19.59
N GLY A 28 -23.47 14.09 19.22
CA GLY A 28 -23.01 13.91 17.84
C GLY A 28 -24.24 13.75 16.97
N LYS A 29 -24.60 14.77 16.17
CA LYS A 29 -25.10 14.42 14.83
C LYS A 29 -24.02 13.51 14.27
N GLU A 30 -24.34 12.25 13.97
CA GLU A 30 -23.42 11.32 13.31
C GLU A 30 -22.88 12.08 12.08
N ALA A 31 -21.70 12.69 12.20
CA ALA A 31 -21.04 13.25 11.04
C ALA A 31 -20.87 12.05 10.12
N PRO A 32 -21.29 12.12 8.85
CA PRO A 32 -21.24 10.96 7.97
C PRO A 32 -19.85 10.35 8.11
N LEU A 33 -19.79 9.10 8.56
CA LEU A 33 -18.53 8.39 8.76
C LEU A 33 -17.86 8.30 7.38
N PHE A 34 -16.98 9.26 7.08
CA PHE A 34 -16.22 9.28 5.85
C PHE A 34 -15.16 8.18 5.97
N SER A 35 -15.40 7.07 5.27
CA SER A 35 -14.45 5.97 5.17
C SER A 35 -13.68 6.10 3.86
N PRO A 36 -12.37 6.43 3.88
CA PRO A 36 -11.55 6.47 2.68
C PRO A 36 -11.59 5.14 1.91
N TYR A 37 -11.77 4.02 2.62
CA TYR A 37 -11.93 2.73 2.00
C TYR A 37 -13.23 2.63 1.18
N GLU A 38 -14.37 3.07 1.73
CA GLU A 38 -15.65 3.04 1.00
C GLU A 38 -15.66 4.02 -0.17
N THR A 39 -15.02 5.19 -0.02
CA THR A 39 -14.81 6.13 -1.13
C THR A 39 -13.97 5.49 -2.23
N GLY A 40 -12.85 4.85 -1.89
CA GLY A 40 -12.00 4.14 -2.85
C GLY A 40 -12.75 3.01 -3.55
N LYS A 41 -13.54 2.24 -2.80
CA LYS A 41 -14.39 1.15 -3.32
C LYS A 41 -15.44 1.66 -4.30
N ALA A 42 -16.06 2.81 -4.03
CA ALA A 42 -17.05 3.42 -4.93
C ALA A 42 -16.43 3.89 -6.27
N LEU A 43 -15.16 4.31 -6.24
CA LEU A 43 -14.42 4.77 -7.43
C LEU A 43 -13.76 3.62 -8.22
N ALA A 44 -13.46 2.51 -7.55
CA ALA A 44 -12.76 1.35 -8.12
C ALA A 44 -13.37 0.76 -9.42
N PRO A 45 -14.70 0.74 -9.65
CA PRO A 45 -15.29 0.20 -10.87
C PRO A 45 -14.79 0.87 -12.16
N ALA A 46 -14.43 2.15 -12.11
CA ALA A 46 -13.85 2.85 -13.26
C ALA A 46 -12.46 2.29 -13.61
N CYS A 47 -11.65 1.99 -12.60
CA CYS A 47 -10.32 1.43 -12.75
C CYS A 47 -10.37 -0.05 -13.19
N ALA A 48 -11.35 -0.78 -12.67
CA ALA A 48 -11.52 -2.21 -12.93
C ALA A 48 -11.71 -2.57 -14.41
N LYS A 49 -12.23 -1.64 -15.22
CA LYS A 49 -12.41 -1.82 -16.68
C LYS A 49 -11.13 -2.24 -17.40
N CYS A 50 -9.97 -1.75 -16.94
CA CYS A 50 -8.66 -2.11 -17.51
C CYS A 50 -7.82 -2.92 -16.52
N HIS A 51 -7.92 -2.61 -15.22
CA HIS A 51 -7.10 -3.23 -14.19
C HIS A 51 -7.68 -4.53 -13.61
N GLY A 52 -8.86 -4.97 -14.07
CA GLY A 52 -9.58 -6.15 -13.56
C GLY A 52 -10.45 -5.81 -12.34
N GLU A 53 -11.48 -6.63 -12.06
CA GLU A 53 -12.48 -6.38 -11.00
C GLU A 53 -11.85 -6.03 -9.64
N ASP A 54 -10.87 -6.81 -9.20
CA ASP A 54 -10.16 -6.57 -7.93
C ASP A 54 -8.82 -5.83 -8.09
N GLY A 55 -8.58 -5.22 -9.25
CA GLY A 55 -7.26 -4.70 -9.62
C GLY A 55 -6.27 -5.79 -10.03
N ASN A 56 -6.73 -7.00 -10.29
CA ASN A 56 -5.94 -8.10 -10.85
C ASN A 56 -6.05 -8.14 -12.38
N SER A 57 -5.19 -7.39 -13.06
CA SER A 57 -5.31 -7.21 -14.52
C SER A 57 -4.95 -8.50 -15.27
N LYS A 58 -5.76 -8.82 -16.28
CA LYS A 58 -5.54 -9.91 -17.24
C LYS A 58 -5.07 -9.40 -18.60
N ILE A 59 -5.05 -8.08 -18.80
CA ILE A 59 -4.74 -7.45 -20.08
C ILE A 59 -3.22 -7.31 -20.20
N PRO A 60 -2.58 -7.81 -21.28
CA PRO A 60 -1.15 -7.62 -21.50
C PRO A 60 -0.77 -6.14 -21.55
N GLY A 61 0.24 -5.75 -20.77
CA GLY A 61 0.69 -4.35 -20.69
C GLY A 61 -0.05 -3.49 -19.67
N THR A 62 -1.19 -3.94 -19.13
CA THR A 62 -1.87 -3.26 -18.03
C THR A 62 -1.39 -3.81 -16.68
N PRO A 63 -0.87 -2.97 -15.77
CA PRO A 63 -0.39 -3.44 -14.48
C PRO A 63 -1.56 -3.85 -13.56
N SER A 64 -1.31 -4.79 -12.66
CA SER A 64 -2.23 -5.08 -11.55
C SER A 64 -2.06 -4.05 -10.44
N LEU A 65 -3.17 -3.60 -9.88
CA LEU A 65 -3.27 -2.66 -8.77
C LEU A 65 -3.46 -3.36 -7.41
N ALA A 66 -4.00 -4.57 -7.41
CA ALA A 66 -4.26 -5.35 -6.20
C ALA A 66 -2.99 -5.52 -5.36
N GLY A 67 -3.10 -5.26 -4.06
CA GLY A 67 -2.01 -5.39 -3.09
C GLY A 67 -0.87 -4.39 -3.29
N GLN A 68 -1.05 -3.35 -4.09
CA GLN A 68 0.01 -2.37 -4.31
C GLN A 68 0.20 -1.48 -3.10
N GLN A 69 1.46 -1.16 -2.77
CA GLN A 69 1.74 -0.30 -1.62
C GLN A 69 1.10 1.11 -1.81
N PRO A 70 0.36 1.64 -0.82
CA PRO A 70 -0.39 2.89 -0.98
C PRO A 70 0.49 4.08 -1.40
N ARG A 71 1.69 4.19 -0.82
CA ARG A 71 2.64 5.28 -1.13
C ARG A 71 3.06 5.27 -2.58
N TYR A 72 3.38 4.10 -3.13
CA TYR A 72 3.76 3.98 -4.54
C TYR A 72 2.58 4.31 -5.44
N PHE A 73 1.37 3.85 -5.09
CA PHE A 73 0.18 4.10 -5.88
C PHE A 73 -0.05 5.60 -6.10
N VAL A 74 0.04 6.40 -5.02
CA VAL A 74 -0.10 7.86 -5.08
C VAL A 74 1.02 8.49 -5.91
N VAL A 75 2.28 8.12 -5.67
CA VAL A 75 3.43 8.66 -6.43
C VAL A 75 3.31 8.32 -7.93
N ALA A 76 2.89 7.10 -8.27
CA ALA A 76 2.71 6.69 -9.66
C ALA A 76 1.61 7.50 -10.35
N ILE A 77 0.47 7.72 -9.68
CA ILE A 77 -0.62 8.56 -10.21
C ILE A 77 -0.14 9.99 -10.44
N GLN A 78 0.58 10.57 -9.49
CA GLN A 78 1.15 11.92 -9.62
C GLN A 78 2.09 12.01 -10.82
N GLU A 79 2.95 11.00 -11.02
CA GLU A 79 3.84 10.95 -12.18
C GLU A 79 3.06 10.89 -13.51
N TYR A 80 1.95 10.15 -13.58
CA TYR A 80 1.08 10.12 -14.76
C TYR A 80 0.39 11.47 -15.02
N LEU A 81 0.05 12.21 -13.97
CA LEU A 81 -0.53 13.56 -14.08
C LEU A 81 0.52 14.59 -14.53
N HIS A 82 1.75 14.51 -14.00
CA HIS A 82 2.83 15.44 -14.35
C HIS A 82 3.41 15.20 -15.75
N ARG A 83 3.30 13.97 -16.29
CA ARG A 83 3.69 13.63 -17.66
C ARG A 83 2.65 14.06 -18.71
N ASP A 84 2.25 15.33 -18.65
CA ASP A 84 1.23 15.95 -19.51
C ASP A 84 1.53 15.79 -21.01
N SER A 85 2.83 15.74 -21.36
CA SER A 85 3.31 15.54 -22.73
C SER A 85 2.98 14.18 -23.36
N GLN A 86 2.47 13.19 -22.61
CA GLN A 86 2.15 11.86 -23.17
C GLN A 86 0.65 11.57 -23.40
N LYS A 87 -0.30 12.46 -23.04
CA LYS A 87 -1.77 12.26 -23.22
C LYS A 87 -2.23 10.80 -23.14
N THR A 88 -1.70 10.07 -22.16
CA THR A 88 -1.95 8.63 -22.07
C THR A 88 -3.39 8.39 -21.64
N GLN A 89 -3.95 7.23 -21.97
CA GLN A 89 -5.28 6.86 -21.49
C GLN A 89 -5.37 6.86 -19.95
N MET A 90 -4.26 6.63 -19.25
CA MET A 90 -4.19 6.75 -17.79
C MET A 90 -4.29 8.20 -17.33
N HIS A 91 -3.63 9.14 -18.02
CA HIS A 91 -3.69 10.55 -17.67
C HIS A 91 -5.14 11.10 -17.72
N SER A 92 -5.89 10.78 -18.79
CA SER A 92 -7.27 11.26 -18.93
C SER A 92 -8.21 10.70 -17.85
N MET A 93 -7.97 9.47 -17.37
CA MET A 93 -8.74 8.88 -16.27
C MET A 93 -8.43 9.52 -14.92
N LEU A 94 -7.19 9.99 -14.73
CA LEU A 94 -6.73 10.56 -13.46
C LEU A 94 -7.01 12.07 -13.35
N ALA A 95 -7.14 12.79 -14.48
CA ALA A 95 -7.24 14.25 -14.51
C ALA A 95 -8.43 14.84 -13.71
N GLY A 96 -9.48 14.05 -13.48
CA GLY A 96 -10.65 14.46 -12.70
C GLY A 96 -10.61 14.06 -11.21
N LEU A 97 -9.58 13.35 -10.75
CA LEU A 97 -9.52 12.86 -9.38
C LEU A 97 -8.94 13.91 -8.43
N SER A 98 -9.58 14.08 -7.27
CA SER A 98 -8.97 14.86 -6.19
C SER A 98 -7.85 14.07 -5.53
N ARG A 99 -6.96 14.76 -4.79
CA ARG A 99 -5.91 14.09 -4.01
C ARG A 99 -6.48 13.07 -3.02
N LEU A 100 -7.62 13.40 -2.40
CA LEU A 100 -8.30 12.53 -1.45
C LEU A 100 -8.82 11.25 -2.12
N ASP A 101 -9.31 11.36 -3.36
CA ASP A 101 -9.76 10.21 -4.15
C ASP A 101 -8.59 9.28 -4.50
N MET A 102 -7.43 9.85 -4.86
CA MET A 102 -6.22 9.06 -5.16
C MET A 102 -5.76 8.27 -3.94
N GLU A 103 -5.74 8.91 -2.76
CA GLU A 103 -5.37 8.27 -1.50
C GLU A 103 -6.41 7.20 -1.09
N SER A 104 -7.70 7.46 -1.31
CA SER A 104 -8.79 6.51 -1.08
C SER A 104 -8.70 5.28 -1.97
N LEU A 105 -8.42 5.46 -3.27
CA LEU A 105 -8.15 4.38 -4.23
C LEU A 105 -6.90 3.59 -3.85
N ALA A 106 -5.84 4.27 -3.42
CA ALA A 106 -4.60 3.63 -2.96
C ALA A 106 -4.87 2.72 -1.75
N LEU A 107 -5.66 3.18 -0.79
CA LEU A 107 -6.06 2.39 0.38
C LEU A 107 -6.91 1.18 -0.01
N TYR A 108 -7.90 1.39 -0.88
CA TYR A 108 -8.75 0.30 -1.37
C TYR A 108 -7.94 -0.79 -2.08
N PHE A 109 -7.16 -0.43 -3.12
CA PHE A 109 -6.41 -1.42 -3.90
C PHE A 109 -5.28 -2.10 -3.11
N ALA A 110 -4.70 -1.41 -2.13
CA ALA A 110 -3.71 -2.02 -1.23
C ALA A 110 -4.30 -3.14 -0.37
N SER A 111 -5.60 -3.07 -0.05
CA SER A 111 -6.29 -4.10 0.73
C SER A 111 -6.76 -5.30 -0.10
N GLN A 112 -6.79 -5.16 -1.44
CA GLN A 112 -7.18 -6.25 -2.32
C GLN A 112 -6.10 -7.34 -2.36
N THR A 113 -6.53 -8.59 -2.47
CA THR A 113 -5.63 -9.74 -2.54
C THR A 113 -4.96 -9.83 -3.93
N PRO A 114 -3.63 -9.69 -4.03
CA PRO A 114 -2.92 -9.82 -5.28
C PRO A 114 -2.86 -11.27 -5.73
N VAL A 115 -3.17 -11.52 -7.00
CA VAL A 115 -2.86 -12.81 -7.63
C VAL A 115 -1.36 -12.89 -7.90
N PRO A 116 -0.66 -13.97 -7.46
CA PRO A 116 0.75 -14.14 -7.75
C PRO A 116 1.00 -14.10 -9.26
N ARG A 117 1.76 -13.10 -9.73
CA ARG A 117 2.26 -13.11 -11.09
C ARG A 117 3.21 -14.29 -11.22
N ALA A 118 2.98 -15.16 -12.21
CA ALA A 118 3.87 -16.27 -12.49
C ALA A 118 5.31 -15.73 -12.55
N ALA A 119 6.14 -16.18 -11.61
CA ALA A 119 7.52 -15.71 -11.51
C ALA A 119 8.17 -15.92 -12.88
N ARG A 120 8.75 -14.85 -13.43
CA ARG A 120 9.42 -14.92 -14.73
C ARG A 120 10.36 -16.13 -14.72
N ARG A 121 10.25 -16.99 -15.73
CA ARG A 121 10.92 -18.30 -15.83
C ARG A 121 12.45 -18.25 -15.60
N TRP A 122 13.07 -17.07 -15.70
CA TRP A 122 14.50 -16.86 -15.46
C TRP A 122 14.95 -17.20 -14.03
N LEU A 123 14.09 -17.09 -13.01
CA LEU A 123 14.47 -17.42 -11.63
C LEU A 123 14.53 -18.95 -11.37
N VAL A 124 13.77 -19.73 -12.14
CA VAL A 124 13.76 -21.21 -12.04
C VAL A 124 15.01 -21.82 -12.70
N ILE A 125 15.46 -21.24 -13.81
CA ILE A 125 16.64 -21.74 -14.55
C ILE A 125 17.93 -21.60 -13.72
N ARG A 126 18.09 -20.50 -12.96
CA ARG A 126 19.27 -20.29 -12.11
C ARG A 126 19.37 -21.25 -10.91
N ARG A 127 18.23 -21.76 -10.40
CA ARG A 127 18.24 -22.69 -9.25
C ARG A 127 18.59 -24.12 -9.66
N GLN A 128 18.29 -24.51 -10.90
CA GLN A 128 18.66 -25.81 -11.45
C GLN A 128 20.16 -25.86 -11.79
N ALA A 129 20.72 -24.78 -12.32
CA ALA A 129 22.13 -24.69 -12.69
C ALA A 129 23.10 -24.69 -11.50
N ASN A 130 22.64 -24.30 -10.30
CA ASN A 130 23.46 -24.27 -9.08
C ASN A 130 23.23 -25.48 -8.14
N ARG A 131 22.51 -26.51 -8.58
CA ARG A 131 22.28 -27.76 -7.82
C ARG A 131 23.15 -28.94 -8.30
N SER A 132 23.91 -28.76 -9.38
CA SER A 132 24.76 -29.81 -9.98
C SER A 132 26.21 -29.81 -9.47
N ALA A 133 26.58 -28.92 -8.55
CA ALA A 133 27.87 -29.00 -7.86
C ALA A 133 27.68 -29.77 -6.52
N PRO A 134 28.24 -30.98 -6.36
CA PRO A 134 28.20 -31.67 -5.07
C PRO A 134 29.06 -30.91 -4.06
N CYS A 135 28.43 -30.41 -2.99
CA CYS A 135 29.10 -29.69 -1.88
C CYS A 135 29.95 -30.58 -0.95
N VAL A 136 30.36 -31.78 -1.36
CA VAL A 136 31.06 -32.72 -0.48
C VAL A 136 32.20 -33.40 -1.22
N ALA A 137 33.39 -32.79 -1.19
CA ALA A 137 34.70 -33.48 -1.23
C ALA A 137 35.84 -32.44 -1.36
N ALA A 138 36.27 -31.84 -0.24
CA ALA A 138 37.57 -31.15 -0.18
C ALA A 138 38.06 -31.00 1.27
N VAL A 139 38.12 -32.10 2.03
CA VAL A 139 38.81 -32.12 3.33
C VAL A 139 39.48 -33.49 3.51
N THR A 140 40.56 -33.77 2.77
CA THR A 140 41.61 -34.73 3.15
C THR A 140 42.63 -34.85 2.02
N ALA A 141 43.71 -34.08 2.07
CA ALA A 141 45.01 -34.42 1.49
C ALA A 141 46.04 -33.33 1.86
N LEU A 142 46.48 -33.32 3.11
CA LEU A 142 47.68 -32.60 3.53
C LEU A 142 48.36 -33.40 4.65
N THR A 143 49.01 -34.50 4.28
CA THR A 143 50.06 -35.20 5.06
C THR A 143 50.65 -36.29 4.17
N ALA A 144 51.78 -35.97 3.53
CA ALA A 144 52.83 -36.90 3.13
C ALA A 144 54.09 -36.07 2.81
#